data_AF-K2E5R4-F1
#
_entry.id   AF-K2E5R4-F1
#
_cell.length_a   1.000
_cell.length_b   1.000
_cell.length_c   1.000
_cell.angle_alpha   90.00
_cell.angle_beta   90.00
_cell.angle_gamma   90.00
#
_symmetry.space_group_name_H-M   'P 1'
#
loop_
_entity.id
_entity.type
_entity.pdbx_description
1 polymer ?
#
loop_
_entity_poly.entity_id
_entity_poly.type
_entity_poly.pdbx_seq_one_letter_code
_entity_poly.pdbx_strand_id
1 'polypeptide(L)'
;MDFSATSTVVNDDIFESHIFSGEVFTLEELWNLSLVGSSNKAILTLVDTVDTREGFVEKMNKKAQELGMADTFFVEPTGLDSGNISTASDIIHLLDEALSKKEIKNVLLVPELKVKSSGINAKSHQVWSTDWILLNWIPNNFKEFIGGKTGYIPQSGYNFVMQVKGENDKLLNVAVLGAEVHEDRFTEARDIAYWAFENYKWP
;
A
#
# COMPACT_ATOMS: atom_id res chain seq x y z
N MET A 1 14.99 1.58 -12.06
CA MET A 1 13.99 1.05 -13.00
C MET A 1 13.77 2.13 -14.06
N ASP A 2 13.76 1.78 -15.33
CA ASP A 2 13.35 2.72 -16.37
C ASP A 2 11.82 2.80 -16.38
N PHE A 3 11.27 3.85 -15.78
CA PHE A 3 9.82 4.02 -15.63
C PHE A 3 9.08 4.20 -16.96
N SER A 4 9.79 4.53 -18.04
CA SER A 4 9.22 4.67 -19.39
C SER A 4 9.11 3.34 -20.13
N ALA A 5 9.79 2.29 -19.67
CA ALA A 5 9.64 0.95 -20.21
C ALA A 5 8.21 0.43 -20.02
N THR A 6 7.78 -0.49 -20.88
CA THR A 6 6.45 -1.09 -20.81
C THR A 6 6.54 -2.58 -20.51
N SER A 7 5.50 -3.11 -19.87
CA SER A 7 5.35 -4.53 -19.61
C SER A 7 3.91 -4.97 -19.84
N THR A 8 3.73 -6.26 -20.12
CA THR A 8 2.42 -6.86 -20.37
C THR A 8 1.90 -7.47 -19.08
N VAL A 9 0.67 -7.11 -18.70
CA VAL A 9 0.03 -7.60 -17.49
C VAL A 9 -0.05 -9.12 -17.51
N VAL A 10 0.48 -9.73 -16.44
CA VAL A 10 0.60 -11.17 -16.28
C VAL A 10 -0.74 -11.90 -16.36
N ASN A 11 -0.70 -13.13 -16.89
CA ASN A 11 -1.85 -14.01 -16.94
C ASN A 11 -1.84 -14.97 -15.75
N ASP A 12 -2.13 -14.43 -14.57
CA ASP A 12 -2.36 -15.20 -13.35
C ASP A 12 -3.86 -15.27 -13.04
N ASP A 13 -4.28 -16.39 -12.44
CA ASP A 13 -5.66 -16.67 -11.98
C ASP A 13 -6.06 -15.86 -10.73
N ILE A 14 -5.57 -14.63 -10.62
CA ILE A 14 -5.89 -13.69 -9.55
C ILE A 14 -7.07 -12.82 -10.00
N PHE A 15 -8.11 -12.80 -9.18
CA PHE A 15 -9.24 -11.89 -9.38
C PHE A 15 -8.78 -10.44 -9.15
N GLU A 16 -8.96 -9.58 -10.15
CA GLU A 16 -8.53 -8.19 -10.16
C GLU A 16 -9.56 -7.37 -10.95
N SER A 17 -9.93 -6.19 -10.46
CA SER A 17 -10.93 -5.33 -11.09
C SER A 17 -10.33 -4.15 -11.87
N HIS A 18 -9.03 -3.89 -11.74
CA HIS A 18 -8.43 -2.65 -12.22
C HIS A 18 -7.72 -2.77 -13.57
N ILE A 19 -7.03 -3.89 -13.82
CA ILE A 19 -6.31 -4.13 -15.07
C ILE A 19 -6.44 -5.60 -15.47
N PHE A 20 -6.42 -5.88 -16.78
CA PHE A 20 -6.65 -7.20 -17.33
C PHE A 20 -5.39 -7.78 -17.98
N SER A 21 -5.27 -9.11 -17.92
CA SER A 21 -4.14 -9.83 -18.50
C SER A 21 -4.01 -9.57 -20.00
N GLY A 22 -2.76 -9.37 -20.46
CA GLY A 22 -2.47 -9.02 -21.84
C GLY A 22 -2.54 -7.51 -22.17
N GLU A 23 -3.01 -6.67 -21.24
CA GLU A 23 -2.87 -5.21 -21.40
C GLU A 23 -1.42 -4.78 -21.21
N VAL A 24 -1.03 -3.68 -21.85
CA VAL A 24 0.34 -3.15 -21.79
C VAL A 24 0.33 -1.79 -21.10
N PHE A 25 1.18 -1.60 -20.10
CA PHE A 25 1.33 -0.35 -19.36
C PHE A 25 2.80 0.01 -19.19
N THR A 26 3.10 1.27 -18.92
CA THR A 26 4.44 1.65 -18.46
C THR A 26 4.71 1.11 -17.05
N LEU A 27 5.98 0.98 -16.68
CA LEU A 27 6.33 0.58 -15.31
C LEU A 27 5.88 1.65 -14.29
N GLU A 28 5.80 2.92 -14.68
CA GLU A 28 5.23 3.98 -13.84
C GLU A 28 3.74 3.80 -13.59
N GLU A 29 2.98 3.46 -14.64
CA GLU A 29 1.55 3.19 -14.51
C GLU A 29 1.29 1.98 -13.62
N LEU A 30 2.05 0.89 -13.80
CA LEU A 30 1.96 -0.30 -12.94
C LEU A 30 2.34 0.02 -11.49
N TRP A 31 3.37 0.85 -11.27
CA TRP A 31 3.77 1.30 -9.94
C TRP A 31 2.64 2.08 -9.26
N ASN A 32 2.05 3.03 -9.98
CA ASN A 32 0.94 3.83 -9.48
C ASN A 32 -0.30 2.96 -9.19
N LEU A 33 -0.65 2.04 -10.10
CA LEU A 33 -1.76 1.10 -9.92
C LEU A 33 -1.58 0.20 -8.69
N SER A 34 -0.36 -0.27 -8.44
CA SER A 34 -0.06 -1.14 -7.30
C SER A 34 -0.27 -0.43 -5.95
N LEU A 35 0.07 0.85 -5.86
CA LEU A 35 0.01 1.61 -4.60
C LEU A 35 -1.36 2.27 -4.40
N VAL A 36 -1.95 2.86 -5.44
CA VAL A 36 -3.27 3.54 -5.35
C VAL A 36 -4.39 2.52 -5.24
N GLY A 37 -4.51 1.62 -6.22
CA GLY A 37 -5.59 0.64 -6.32
C GLY A 37 -5.34 -0.66 -5.57
N SER A 38 -4.15 -0.86 -5.00
CA SER A 38 -3.74 -2.14 -4.43
C SER A 38 -3.75 -3.30 -5.46
N SER A 39 -3.41 -3.00 -6.72
CA SER A 39 -3.47 -4.01 -7.78
C SER A 39 -2.38 -5.07 -7.64
N ASN A 40 -2.81 -6.31 -7.41
CA ASN A 40 -1.97 -7.51 -7.33
C ASN A 40 -1.35 -7.82 -8.70
N LYS A 41 -2.10 -7.68 -9.79
CA LYS A 41 -1.56 -7.91 -11.14
C LYS A 41 -0.49 -6.88 -11.49
N ALA A 42 -0.64 -5.63 -11.04
CA ALA A 42 0.34 -4.59 -11.31
C ALA A 42 1.68 -4.88 -10.60
N ILE A 43 1.64 -5.22 -9.31
CA ILE A 43 2.87 -5.54 -8.57
C ILE A 43 3.54 -6.82 -9.08
N LEU A 44 2.77 -7.87 -9.43
CA LEU A 44 3.35 -9.09 -10.02
C LEU A 44 4.00 -8.81 -11.37
N THR A 45 3.38 -8.01 -12.22
CA THR A 45 3.96 -7.60 -13.51
C THR A 45 5.26 -6.81 -13.31
N LEU A 46 5.32 -5.94 -12.30
CA LEU A 46 6.55 -5.21 -11.96
C LEU A 46 7.65 -6.15 -11.48
N VAL A 47 7.32 -7.06 -10.56
CA VAL A 47 8.25 -8.05 -10.01
C VAL A 47 8.83 -8.89 -11.15
N ASP A 48 7.98 -9.47 -11.99
CA ASP A 48 8.38 -10.32 -13.13
C ASP A 48 9.22 -9.56 -14.18
N THR A 49 9.14 -8.21 -14.18
CA THR A 49 9.94 -7.37 -15.09
C THR A 49 11.36 -7.11 -14.54
N VAL A 50 11.54 -7.11 -13.21
CA VAL A 50 12.83 -6.73 -12.58
C VAL A 50 13.56 -7.88 -11.91
N ASP A 51 12.86 -8.99 -11.66
CA ASP A 51 13.42 -10.15 -10.97
C ASP A 51 12.56 -11.42 -11.20
N THR A 52 13.04 -12.54 -10.69
CA THR A 52 12.21 -13.71 -10.37
C THR A 52 11.38 -13.43 -9.11
N ARG A 53 10.22 -14.08 -8.98
CA ARG A 53 9.36 -13.91 -7.80
C ARG A 53 10.07 -14.38 -6.53
N GLU A 54 10.76 -15.51 -6.58
CA GLU A 54 11.55 -16.04 -5.47
C GLU A 54 12.66 -15.06 -5.06
N GLY A 55 13.45 -14.57 -6.03
CA GLY A 55 14.51 -13.59 -5.77
C GLY A 55 13.98 -12.27 -5.21
N PHE A 56 12.78 -11.84 -5.64
CA PHE A 56 12.13 -10.66 -5.08
C PHE A 56 11.68 -10.88 -3.63
N VAL A 57 11.08 -12.03 -3.32
CA VAL A 57 10.69 -12.40 -1.95
C VAL A 57 11.90 -12.52 -1.02
N GLU A 58 13.02 -13.03 -1.49
CA GLU A 58 14.29 -13.02 -0.73
C GLU A 58 14.72 -11.58 -0.39
N LYS A 59 14.61 -10.65 -1.35
CA LYS A 59 14.91 -9.22 -1.13
C LYS A 59 13.92 -8.57 -0.16
N MET A 60 12.64 -8.92 -0.21
CA MET A 60 11.63 -8.44 0.73
C MET A 60 11.96 -8.86 2.16
N ASN A 61 12.27 -10.14 2.38
CA ASN A 61 12.64 -10.64 3.71
C ASN A 61 13.97 -10.06 4.20
N LYS A 62 14.95 -9.90 3.31
CA LYS A 62 16.20 -9.20 3.65
C LYS A 62 15.92 -7.75 4.08
N LYS A 63 15.05 -7.04 3.37
CA LYS A 63 14.66 -5.68 3.74
C LYS A 63 13.95 -5.65 5.10
N ALA A 64 13.06 -6.59 5.38
CA ALA A 64 12.40 -6.70 6.69
C ALA A 64 13.43 -6.82 7.83
N GLN A 65 14.45 -7.67 7.66
CA GLN A 65 15.55 -7.82 8.62
C GLN A 65 16.36 -6.52 8.78
N GLU A 66 16.69 -5.84 7.68
CA GLU A 66 17.41 -4.54 7.71
C GLU A 66 16.63 -3.46 8.46
N LEU A 67 15.29 -3.52 8.44
CA LEU A 67 14.41 -2.60 9.16
C LEU A 67 14.12 -3.01 10.60
N GLY A 68 14.65 -4.15 11.06
CA GLY A 68 14.39 -4.67 12.41
C GLY A 68 13.01 -5.30 12.59
N MET A 69 12.34 -5.68 11.50
CA MET A 69 11.03 -6.33 11.51
C MET A 69 11.17 -7.82 11.82
N ALA A 70 11.49 -8.14 13.08
CA ALA A 70 11.90 -9.48 13.51
C ALA A 70 10.78 -10.52 13.47
N ASP A 71 9.52 -10.08 13.51
CA ASP A 71 8.33 -10.92 13.51
C ASP A 71 7.59 -10.85 12.14
N THR A 72 8.31 -10.48 11.09
CA THR A 72 7.80 -10.36 9.72
C THR A 72 8.43 -11.39 8.79
N PHE A 73 7.58 -12.03 7.98
CA PHE A 73 8.00 -12.96 6.93
C PHE A 73 7.09 -12.85 5.70
N PHE A 74 7.69 -12.71 4.54
CA PHE A 74 7.01 -12.66 3.25
C PHE A 74 7.23 -13.95 2.46
N VAL A 75 6.16 -14.49 1.89
CA VAL A 75 6.16 -15.64 0.98
C VAL A 75 5.89 -15.24 -0.47
N GLU A 76 5.24 -14.09 -0.69
CA GLU A 76 4.89 -13.57 -2.01
C GLU A 76 4.64 -12.04 -1.97
N PRO A 77 4.71 -11.30 -3.10
CA PRO A 77 4.77 -9.84 -3.12
C PRO A 77 3.43 -9.08 -3.02
N THR A 78 2.29 -9.75 -3.07
CA THR A 78 0.96 -9.12 -3.19
C THR A 78 0.18 -9.02 -1.87
N GLY A 79 0.45 -9.88 -0.89
CA GLY A 79 -0.33 -9.98 0.35
C GLY A 79 -1.53 -10.91 0.27
N LEU A 80 -1.68 -11.71 -0.79
CA LEU A 80 -2.77 -12.66 -0.99
C LEU A 80 -2.58 -13.97 -0.23
N ASP A 81 -1.33 -14.39 -0.03
CA ASP A 81 -1.03 -15.60 0.72
C ASP A 81 -1.00 -15.29 2.23
N SER A 82 -1.76 -16.05 3.02
CA SER A 82 -1.79 -15.93 4.48
C SER A 82 -0.46 -16.28 5.17
N GLY A 83 0.50 -16.85 4.44
CA GLY A 83 1.89 -17.02 4.87
C GLY A 83 2.68 -15.70 4.93
N ASN A 84 2.17 -14.62 4.33
CA ASN A 84 2.67 -13.26 4.60
C ASN A 84 2.24 -12.85 6.00
N ILE A 85 3.20 -12.76 6.92
CA ILE A 85 2.98 -12.47 8.34
C ILE A 85 3.78 -11.24 8.74
N SER A 86 3.21 -10.40 9.59
CA SER A 86 3.88 -9.27 10.23
C SER A 86 3.14 -8.93 11.53
N THR A 87 3.63 -7.93 12.26
CA THR A 87 3.00 -7.41 13.49
C THR A 87 2.73 -5.91 13.34
N ALA A 88 1.87 -5.37 14.20
CA ALA A 88 1.63 -3.93 14.25
C ALA A 88 2.92 -3.14 14.57
N SER A 89 3.82 -3.71 15.37
CA SER A 89 5.11 -3.08 15.72
C SER A 89 6.08 -3.11 14.54
N ASP A 90 6.10 -4.19 13.76
CA ASP A 90 7.01 -4.30 12.62
C ASP A 90 6.57 -3.43 11.46
N ILE A 91 5.28 -3.45 11.14
CA ILE A 91 4.77 -2.80 9.92
C ILE A 91 4.92 -1.27 9.95
N ILE A 92 4.97 -0.66 11.14
CA ILE A 92 5.25 0.78 11.26
C ILE A 92 6.68 1.14 10.85
N HIS A 93 7.66 0.23 11.00
CA HIS A 93 9.02 0.44 10.49
C HIS A 93 9.05 0.45 8.97
N LEU A 94 8.28 -0.43 8.33
CA LEU A 94 8.12 -0.43 6.87
C LEU A 94 7.42 0.84 6.39
N LEU A 95 6.37 1.28 7.10
CA LEU A 95 5.67 2.52 6.79
C LEU A 95 6.62 3.73 6.85
N ASP A 96 7.43 3.85 7.92
CA ASP A 96 8.40 4.94 8.06
C ASP A 96 9.44 4.94 6.93
N GLU A 97 10.03 3.77 6.63
CA GLU A 97 11.00 3.65 5.55
C GLU A 97 10.36 4.03 4.20
N ALA A 98 9.15 3.55 3.93
CA ALA A 98 8.41 3.85 2.71
C ALA A 98 8.11 5.34 2.57
N LEU A 99 7.60 5.99 3.62
CA LEU A 99 7.26 7.42 3.60
C LEU A 99 8.49 8.34 3.60
N SER A 100 9.67 7.83 3.97
CA SER A 100 10.94 8.55 3.79
C SER A 100 11.32 8.72 2.31
N LYS A 101 10.80 7.85 1.43
CA LYS A 101 11.06 7.89 -0.02
C LYS A 101 10.00 8.74 -0.71
N LYS A 102 10.41 9.84 -1.33
CA LYS A 102 9.49 10.77 -2.00
C LYS A 102 8.69 10.07 -3.11
N GLU A 103 9.34 9.16 -3.83
CA GLU A 103 8.76 8.37 -4.90
C GLU A 103 7.62 7.45 -4.44
N ILE A 104 7.67 6.93 -3.21
CA ILE A 104 6.58 6.13 -2.64
C ILE A 104 5.51 7.06 -2.05
N LYS A 105 5.93 8.01 -1.20
CA LYS A 105 5.03 8.96 -0.54
C LYS A 105 4.13 9.69 -1.53
N ASN A 106 4.67 10.17 -2.64
CA ASN A 106 3.90 10.92 -3.63
C ASN A 106 2.78 10.08 -4.24
N VAL A 107 3.00 8.79 -4.45
CA VAL A 107 2.00 7.88 -5.06
C VAL A 107 0.94 7.47 -4.04
N LEU A 108 1.32 7.25 -2.78
CA LEU A 108 0.36 6.96 -1.70
C LEU A 108 -0.60 8.13 -1.43
N LEU A 109 -0.26 9.34 -1.87
CA LEU A 109 -1.11 10.55 -1.74
C LEU A 109 -1.94 10.84 -2.99
N VAL A 110 -1.97 9.95 -4.00
CA VAL A 110 -2.81 10.10 -5.20
C VAL A 110 -4.23 9.58 -4.89
N PRO A 111 -5.26 10.44 -4.85
CA PRO A 111 -6.63 10.00 -4.53
C PRO A 111 -7.31 9.29 -5.72
N GLU A 112 -6.94 9.67 -6.94
CA GLU A 112 -7.53 9.17 -8.18
C GLU A 112 -6.45 9.06 -9.25
N LEU A 113 -6.38 7.90 -9.90
CA LEU A 113 -5.45 7.58 -10.97
C LEU A 113 -6.23 7.28 -12.25
N LYS A 114 -5.82 7.91 -13.36
CA LYS A 114 -6.30 7.60 -14.71
C LYS A 114 -5.13 7.15 -15.56
N VAL A 115 -5.21 5.91 -16.05
CA VAL A 115 -4.18 5.31 -16.91
C VAL A 115 -4.83 4.79 -18.18
N LYS A 116 -4.03 4.61 -19.24
CA LYS A 116 -4.53 4.07 -20.50
C LYS A 116 -3.58 3.00 -21.00
N SER A 117 -4.09 1.77 -21.14
CA SER A 117 -3.29 0.69 -21.70
C SER A 117 -2.87 1.01 -23.13
N SER A 118 -1.70 0.51 -23.52
CA SER A 118 -1.12 0.65 -24.85
C SER A 118 -1.51 -0.52 -25.77
N GLY A 119 -1.39 -0.30 -27.08
CA GLY A 119 -1.63 -1.33 -28.11
C GLY A 119 -2.97 -1.20 -28.85
N ILE A 120 -3.27 -2.20 -29.69
CA ILE A 120 -4.40 -2.18 -30.65
C ILE A 120 -5.77 -2.06 -29.94
N ASN A 121 -5.89 -2.56 -28.70
CA ASN A 121 -7.11 -2.54 -27.90
C ASN A 121 -6.96 -1.69 -26.63
N ALA A 122 -6.27 -0.55 -26.73
CA ALA A 122 -6.06 0.39 -25.62
C ALA A 122 -7.36 0.76 -24.90
N LYS A 123 -7.38 0.59 -23.57
CA LYS A 123 -8.51 0.92 -22.69
C LYS A 123 -8.09 1.96 -21.65
N SER A 124 -9.01 2.86 -21.35
CA SER A 124 -8.85 3.79 -20.23
C SER A 124 -9.34 3.13 -18.95
N HIS A 125 -8.57 3.32 -17.87
CA HIS A 125 -8.89 2.82 -16.54
C HIS A 125 -8.89 3.98 -15.56
N GLN A 126 -9.86 3.97 -14.65
CA GLN A 126 -9.99 4.93 -13.56
C GLN A 126 -9.98 4.16 -12.25
N VAL A 127 -9.02 4.48 -11.39
CA VAL A 127 -8.76 3.76 -10.14
C VAL A 127 -8.72 4.79 -9.01
N TRP A 128 -9.48 4.53 -7.96
CA TRP A 128 -9.49 5.36 -6.76
C TRP A 128 -8.54 4.77 -5.72
N SER A 129 -7.97 5.62 -4.88
CA SER A 129 -7.23 5.14 -3.72
C SER A 129 -8.12 4.26 -2.84
N THR A 130 -7.55 3.19 -2.32
CA THR A 130 -8.24 2.34 -1.34
C THR A 130 -8.33 2.98 0.06
N ASP A 131 -7.62 4.09 0.29
CA ASP A 131 -7.49 4.78 1.57
C ASP A 131 -8.61 5.82 1.80
N TRP A 132 -9.50 5.55 2.74
CA TRP A 132 -10.65 6.41 3.02
C TRP A 132 -10.32 7.65 3.87
N ILE A 133 -9.16 7.68 4.53
CA ILE A 133 -8.65 8.89 5.20
C ILE A 133 -8.20 9.87 4.10
N LEU A 134 -7.43 9.40 3.12
CA LEU A 134 -6.99 10.22 1.98
C LEU A 134 -8.18 10.76 1.16
N LEU A 135 -9.21 9.94 0.94
CA LEU A 135 -10.40 10.34 0.19
C LEU A 135 -11.35 11.25 0.98
N ASN A 136 -11.04 11.57 2.24
CA ASN A 136 -11.93 12.30 3.17
C ASN A 136 -13.31 11.65 3.35
N TRP A 137 -13.40 10.32 3.17
CA TRP A 137 -14.64 9.57 3.44
C TRP A 137 -14.79 9.29 4.93
N ILE A 138 -13.67 9.26 5.66
CA ILE A 138 -13.66 9.32 7.12
C ILE A 138 -13.30 10.75 7.55
N PRO A 139 -14.28 11.53 8.06
CA PRO A 139 -14.03 12.88 8.53
C PRO A 139 -12.92 12.90 9.58
N ASN A 140 -11.96 13.80 9.39
CA ASN A 140 -10.85 14.00 10.30
C ASN A 140 -10.36 15.46 10.29
N ASN A 141 -9.63 15.86 11.34
CA ASN A 141 -8.99 17.17 11.51
C ASN A 141 -7.46 17.06 11.67
N PHE A 142 -6.81 16.07 11.04
CA PHE A 142 -5.36 16.00 11.06
C PHE A 142 -4.75 17.23 10.39
N LYS A 143 -3.69 17.78 10.98
CA LYS A 143 -2.95 18.92 10.39
C LYS A 143 -2.38 18.55 9.03
N GLU A 144 -1.86 17.32 8.91
CA GLU A 144 -1.32 16.77 7.67
C GLU A 144 -1.51 15.25 7.65
N PHE A 145 -2.03 14.72 6.54
CA PHE A 145 -2.00 13.29 6.25
C PHE A 145 -0.74 12.97 5.43
N ILE A 146 0.16 12.14 5.98
CA ILE A 146 1.47 11.90 5.35
C ILE A 146 1.41 10.75 4.33
N GLY A 147 0.57 9.75 4.59
CA GLY A 147 0.32 8.62 3.71
C GLY A 147 -0.17 7.39 4.49
N GLY A 148 -0.75 6.44 3.79
CA GLY A 148 -1.23 5.19 4.36
C GLY A 148 -1.40 4.10 3.31
N LYS A 149 -1.58 2.85 3.77
CA LYS A 149 -1.84 1.71 2.89
C LYS A 149 -2.79 0.72 3.55
N THR A 150 -3.69 0.20 2.73
CA THR A 150 -4.71 -0.77 3.13
C THR A 150 -4.33 -2.20 2.77
N GLY A 151 -4.93 -3.17 3.45
CA GLY A 151 -4.86 -4.59 3.11
C GLY A 151 -6.12 -5.34 3.54
N TYR A 152 -6.45 -6.43 2.83
CA TYR A 152 -7.55 -7.32 3.18
C TYR A 152 -7.39 -8.67 2.49
N ILE A 153 -7.45 -9.75 3.28
CA ILE A 153 -7.86 -11.09 2.84
C ILE A 153 -8.79 -11.66 3.92
N PRO A 154 -9.65 -12.65 3.60
CA PRO A 154 -10.55 -13.24 4.59
C PRO A 154 -9.86 -13.71 5.88
N GLN A 155 -8.61 -14.18 5.78
CA GLN A 155 -7.82 -14.71 6.89
C GLN A 155 -7.22 -13.61 7.78
N SER A 156 -6.96 -12.42 7.25
CA SER A 156 -6.29 -11.32 7.97
C SER A 156 -7.23 -10.20 8.40
N GLY A 157 -8.52 -10.27 8.01
CA GLY A 157 -9.45 -9.17 8.21
C GLY A 157 -9.02 -7.90 7.48
N TYR A 158 -9.54 -6.77 7.92
CA TYR A 158 -9.25 -5.46 7.35
C TYR A 158 -8.07 -4.81 8.07
N ASN A 159 -7.05 -4.43 7.28
CA ASN A 159 -5.80 -3.88 7.78
C ASN A 159 -5.57 -2.48 7.22
N PHE A 160 -5.00 -1.59 8.03
CA PHE A 160 -4.62 -0.25 7.63
C PHE A 160 -3.45 0.27 8.44
N VAL A 161 -2.50 0.90 7.76
CA VAL A 161 -1.40 1.65 8.37
C VAL A 161 -1.41 3.07 7.83
N MET A 162 -1.14 4.05 8.69
CA MET A 162 -1.03 5.45 8.30
C MET A 162 -0.02 6.22 9.14
N GLN A 163 0.50 7.30 8.56
CA GLN A 163 1.24 8.32 9.30
C GLN A 163 0.52 9.66 9.16
N VAL A 164 0.33 10.33 10.30
CA VAL A 164 -0.39 11.60 10.38
C VAL A 164 0.36 12.59 11.27
N LYS A 165 0.15 13.89 11.01
CA LYS A 165 0.63 14.97 11.86
C LYS A 165 -0.55 15.61 12.60
N GLY A 166 -0.43 15.73 13.91
CA GLY A 166 -1.38 16.45 14.75
C GLY A 166 -1.14 17.96 14.76
N GLU A 167 -2.06 18.72 15.35
CA GLU A 167 -1.95 20.19 15.51
C GLU A 167 -0.70 20.61 16.31
N ASN A 168 -0.22 19.74 17.20
CA ASN A 168 1.01 19.94 17.98
C ASN A 168 2.31 19.70 17.18
N ASP A 169 2.22 19.55 15.85
CA ASP A 169 3.33 19.27 14.93
C ASP A 169 4.02 17.90 15.12
N LYS A 170 3.44 17.01 15.93
CA LYS A 170 3.99 15.68 16.17
C LYS A 170 3.48 14.71 15.12
N LEU A 171 4.39 13.86 14.63
CA LEU A 171 4.08 12.75 13.74
C LEU A 171 3.70 11.52 14.57
N LEU A 172 2.73 10.77 14.07
CA LEU A 172 2.29 9.53 14.66
C LEU A 172 2.04 8.49 13.57
N ASN A 173 2.60 7.29 13.77
CA ASN A 173 2.27 6.10 13.01
C ASN A 173 1.15 5.35 13.74
N VAL A 174 0.17 4.88 12.98
CA VAL A 174 -0.92 4.05 13.49
C VAL A 174 -1.04 2.81 12.62
N ALA A 175 -1.19 1.66 13.26
CA ALA A 175 -1.45 0.38 12.60
C ALA A 175 -2.68 -0.26 13.24
N VAL A 176 -3.66 -0.61 12.40
CA VAL A 176 -4.85 -1.39 12.77
C VAL A 176 -4.82 -2.66 11.93
N LEU A 177 -4.77 -3.81 12.58
CA LEU A 177 -4.71 -5.12 11.94
C LEU A 177 -5.90 -5.97 12.39
N GLY A 178 -6.54 -6.67 11.45
CA GLY A 178 -7.60 -7.64 11.79
C GLY A 178 -8.97 -7.05 12.13
N ALA A 179 -9.31 -5.84 11.66
CA ALA A 179 -10.66 -5.30 11.84
C ALA A 179 -11.69 -6.18 11.10
N GLU A 180 -12.85 -6.41 11.71
CA GLU A 180 -13.92 -7.25 11.12
C GLU A 180 -14.72 -6.51 10.05
N VAL A 181 -14.87 -5.20 10.20
CA VAL A 181 -15.61 -4.32 9.29
C VAL A 181 -14.65 -3.45 8.51
N HIS A 182 -14.96 -3.23 7.23
CA HIS A 182 -14.11 -2.46 6.32
C HIS A 182 -13.86 -1.01 6.79
N GLU A 183 -14.90 -0.36 7.29
CA GLU A 183 -14.83 1.03 7.78
C GLU A 183 -14.00 1.14 9.07
N ASP A 184 -14.07 0.14 9.94
CA ASP A 184 -13.45 0.15 11.29
C ASP A 184 -11.94 0.33 11.23
N ARG A 185 -11.26 -0.26 10.23
CA ARG A 185 -9.80 -0.07 10.06
C ARG A 185 -9.38 1.40 9.96
N PHE A 186 -10.28 2.27 9.51
CA PHE A 186 -10.02 3.69 9.34
C PHE A 186 -10.52 4.52 10.52
N THR A 187 -11.72 4.24 11.02
CA THR A 187 -12.28 4.96 12.18
C THR A 187 -11.47 4.68 13.44
N GLU A 188 -11.08 3.42 13.68
CA GLU A 188 -10.18 3.07 14.79
C GLU A 188 -8.82 3.73 14.63
N ALA A 189 -8.23 3.73 13.43
CA ALA A 189 -6.95 4.38 13.19
C ALA A 189 -7.02 5.88 13.49
N ARG A 190 -8.13 6.54 13.08
CA ARG A 190 -8.38 7.95 13.40
C ARG A 190 -8.49 8.18 14.90
N ASP A 191 -9.29 7.37 15.58
CA ASP A 191 -9.60 7.55 17.00
C ASP A 191 -8.39 7.26 17.89
N ILE A 192 -7.56 6.27 17.54
CA ILE A 192 -6.24 6.04 18.16
C ILE A 192 -5.35 7.27 18.01
N ALA A 193 -5.29 7.86 16.81
CA ALA A 193 -4.47 9.04 16.58
C ALA A 193 -4.92 10.24 17.42
N TYR A 194 -6.23 10.50 17.49
CA TYR A 194 -6.78 11.57 18.34
C TYR A 194 -6.48 11.34 19.80
N TRP A 195 -6.74 10.13 20.30
CA TRP A 195 -6.46 9.80 21.68
C TRP A 195 -4.98 10.04 22.02
N ALA A 196 -4.07 9.62 21.14
CA ALA A 196 -2.63 9.83 21.32
C ALA A 196 -2.24 11.32 21.30
N PHE A 197 -2.74 12.12 20.35
CA PHE A 197 -2.44 13.54 20.30
C PHE A 197 -2.96 14.32 21.52
N GLU A 198 -4.12 13.92 22.06
CA GLU A 198 -4.74 14.55 23.23
C GLU A 198 -4.11 14.13 24.57
N ASN A 199 -3.73 12.86 24.70
CA ASN A 199 -3.38 12.26 26.00
C ASN A 199 -1.89 11.95 26.17
N TYR A 200 -1.12 11.84 25.08
CA TYR A 200 0.31 11.58 25.17
C TYR A 200 1.08 12.89 25.37
N LYS A 201 2.03 12.87 26.32
CA LYS A 201 2.98 13.96 26.51
C LYS A 201 4.21 13.69 25.66
N TRP A 202 4.32 14.45 24.59
CA TRP A 202 5.43 14.36 23.66
C TRP A 202 6.71 14.93 24.27
N PRO A 203 7.86 14.24 24.16
CA PRO A 203 9.15 14.78 24.58
C PRO A 203 9.61 15.95 23.70
#